data_AF-A0A957ZT64-F1
#
_entry.id   AF-A0A957ZT64-F1
#
_cell.length_a   1.000
_cell.length_b   1.000
_cell.length_c   1.000
_cell.angle_alpha   90.00
_cell.angle_beta   90.00
_cell.angle_gamma   90.00
#
_symmetry.space_group_name_H-M   'P 1'
#
loop_
_entity.id
_entity.type
_entity.pdbx_description
1 polymer ?
#
loop_
_entity_poly.entity_id
_entity_poly.type
_entity_poly.pdbx_seq_one_letter_code
_entity_poly.pdbx_strand_id
1 'polypeptide(L)'
;MNLLSEIQTLDFPAELPATLLAVQQTFDAPSIADIPAAVRSELLNSPMLSRMEPGQTVAVGVGSRGIANLPLLVKATVDTLREVGLEPYVVPA
;
A
#
# COMPACT_ATOMS: atom_id res chain seq x y z
N MET A 1 16.37 -1.71 22.29
CA MET A 1 15.51 -2.90 22.48
C MET A 1 16.29 -4.11 22.02
N ASN A 2 16.38 -5.14 22.85
CA ASN A 2 17.10 -6.38 22.52
C ASN A 2 16.06 -7.44 22.12
N LEU A 3 15.79 -7.52 20.82
CA LEU A 3 14.73 -8.36 20.23
C LEU A 3 14.86 -9.84 20.66
N LEU A 4 16.08 -10.34 20.83
CA LEU A 4 16.36 -11.70 21.29
C LEU A 4 15.81 -11.94 22.71
N SER A 5 15.97 -10.98 23.62
CA SER A 5 15.45 -11.11 24.98
C SER A 5 13.92 -11.06 25.06
N GLU A 6 13.25 -10.38 24.12
CA GLU A 6 11.80 -10.30 24.06
C GLU A 6 11.20 -11.60 23.50
N ILE A 7 11.79 -12.16 22.44
CA ILE A 7 11.32 -13.42 21.83
C ILE A 7 11.46 -14.62 22.80
N GLN A 8 12.49 -14.62 23.65
CA GLN A 8 12.68 -15.67 24.66
C GLN A 8 11.57 -15.74 25.72
N THR A 9 10.77 -14.67 25.86
CA THR A 9 9.67 -14.63 26.84
C THR A 9 8.33 -15.07 26.27
N LEU A 10 8.24 -15.33 24.96
CA LEU A 10 7.02 -15.76 24.31
C LEU A 10 6.74 -17.23 24.64
N ASP A 11 5.52 -17.51 25.07
CA ASP A 11 5.03 -18.87 25.27
C ASP A 11 4.47 -19.41 23.95
N PHE A 12 4.93 -20.58 23.53
CA PHE A 12 4.53 -21.19 22.26
C PHE A 12 3.68 -22.43 22.53
N PRO A 13 2.51 -22.57 21.87
CA PRO A 13 1.60 -23.70 22.09
C PRO A 13 2.15 -25.05 21.60
N ALA A 14 3.33 -25.06 20.98
CA ALA A 14 4.02 -26.25 20.50
C ALA A 14 5.53 -26.11 20.75
N GLU A 15 6.21 -27.25 20.88
CA GLU A 15 7.66 -27.27 21.00
C GLU A 15 8.32 -26.66 19.76
N LEU A 16 9.21 -25.71 19.99
CA LEU A 16 10.01 -25.13 18.92
C LEU A 16 11.10 -26.12 18.48
N PRO A 17 11.56 -26.04 17.22
CA PRO A 17 12.71 -26.80 16.76
C PRO A 17 13.93 -26.57 17.67
N ALA A 18 14.76 -27.61 17.84
CA ALA A 18 15.99 -27.55 18.65
C ALA A 18 16.99 -26.48 18.18
N THR A 19 16.86 -26.03 16.93
CA THR A 19 17.70 -25.00 16.33
C THR A 19 16.83 -23.89 15.75
N LEU A 20 17.09 -22.65 16.17
CA LEU A 20 16.53 -21.44 15.59
C LEU A 20 17.67 -20.61 14.99
N LEU A 21 17.46 -20.08 13.80
CA LEU A 21 18.42 -19.21 13.13
C LEU A 21 17.87 -17.79 13.06
N ALA A 22 18.65 -16.82 13.54
CA ALA A 22 18.33 -15.42 13.34
C ALA A 22 18.55 -15.06 11.86
N VAL A 23 17.52 -14.55 11.20
CA VAL A 23 17.60 -14.05 9.83
C VAL A 23 17.37 -12.55 9.86
N GLN A 24 18.34 -11.79 9.35
CA GLN A 24 18.15 -10.38 9.07
C GLN A 24 17.87 -10.22 7.58
N GLN A 25 16.71 -9.65 7.27
CA GLN A 25 16.34 -9.31 5.90
C GLN A 25 16.45 -7.81 5.71
N THR A 26 17.25 -7.41 4.73
CA THR A 26 17.33 -6.01 4.28
C THR A 26 16.66 -5.96 2.92
N PHE A 27 15.69 -5.06 2.79
CA PHE A 27 15.02 -4.79 1.52
C PHE A 27 15.44 -3.42 1.02
N ASP A 28 15.56 -3.27 -0.30
CA ASP A 28 15.63 -1.94 -0.90
C ASP A 28 14.33 -1.19 -0.58
N ALA A 29 14.47 -0.02 0.02
CA ALA A 29 13.35 0.83 0.43
C ALA A 29 13.44 2.20 -0.26
N PRO A 30 13.28 2.25 -1.61
CA PRO A 30 13.20 3.52 -2.31
C PRO A 30 12.03 4.34 -1.77
N SER A 31 12.22 5.66 -1.66
CA SER A 31 11.22 6.57 -1.11
C SER A 31 10.80 7.62 -2.13
N ILE A 32 9.54 8.04 -2.00
CA ILE A 32 8.96 9.12 -2.79
C ILE A 32 8.72 10.29 -1.84
N ALA A 33 9.29 11.45 -2.18
CA ALA A 33 9.15 12.65 -1.35
C ALA A 33 7.74 13.26 -1.46
N ASP A 34 7.19 13.32 -2.68
CA ASP A 34 5.85 13.85 -2.94
C ASP A 34 4.93 12.74 -3.45
N ILE A 35 4.26 12.08 -2.50
CA ILE A 35 3.35 10.98 -2.78
C ILE A 35 2.18 11.42 -3.67
N PRO A 36 1.46 12.53 -3.39
CA PRO A 36 0.39 13.01 -4.26
C PRO A 36 0.83 13.25 -5.71
N ALA A 37 1.96 13.95 -5.92
CA ALA A 37 2.45 14.24 -7.26
C ALA A 37 2.82 12.95 -8.02
N ALA A 38 3.45 11.99 -7.34
CA ALA A 38 3.80 10.71 -7.93
C ALA A 38 2.57 9.89 -8.33
N VAL A 39 1.57 9.77 -7.44
CA VAL A 39 0.30 9.06 -7.74
C VAL A 39 -0.39 9.69 -8.95
N ARG A 40 -0.47 11.03 -8.98
CA ARG A 40 -1.08 11.75 -10.09
C ARG A 40 -0.36 11.48 -11.40
N SER A 41 0.97 11.57 -11.40
CA SER A 41 1.81 11.31 -12.58
C SER A 41 1.61 9.89 -13.10
N GLU A 42 1.68 8.89 -12.23
CA GLU A 42 1.51 7.48 -12.61
C GLU A 42 0.11 7.20 -13.17
N LEU A 43 -0.94 7.75 -12.55
CA LEU A 43 -2.31 7.60 -13.04
C LEU A 43 -2.48 8.25 -14.43
N LEU A 44 -2.05 9.50 -14.60
CA LEU A 44 -2.20 10.22 -15.88
C LEU A 44 -1.40 9.61 -17.02
N ASN A 45 -0.27 8.97 -16.72
CA ASN A 45 0.53 8.25 -17.71
C ASN A 45 0.02 6.82 -17.96
N SER A 46 -0.98 6.36 -17.21
CA SER A 46 -1.54 5.02 -17.38
C SER A 46 -2.34 4.92 -18.69
N PRO A 47 -2.10 3.88 -19.52
CA PRO A 47 -2.92 3.61 -20.70
C PRO A 47 -4.34 3.16 -20.34
N MET A 48 -4.64 2.93 -19.07
CA MET A 48 -6.00 2.66 -18.61
C MET A 48 -6.87 3.90 -18.67
N LEU A 49 -6.38 5.06 -18.19
CA LEU A 49 -7.17 6.29 -18.16
C LEU A 49 -7.57 6.76 -19.55
N SER A 50 -6.71 6.57 -20.55
CA SER A 50 -7.02 6.94 -21.94
C SER A 50 -8.15 6.13 -22.57
N ARG A 51 -8.60 5.04 -21.92
CA ARG A 51 -9.72 4.20 -22.35
C ARG A 51 -11.02 4.50 -21.61
N MET A 52 -10.99 5.45 -20.67
CA MET A 52 -12.11 5.82 -19.83
C MET A 52 -12.68 7.15 -20.31
N GLU A 53 -14.00 7.28 -20.21
CA GLU A 53 -14.73 8.47 -20.65
C GLU A 53 -15.24 9.25 -19.42
N PRO A 54 -15.27 10.59 -19.47
CA PRO A 54 -15.88 11.39 -18.41
C PRO A 54 -17.32 10.95 -18.11
N GLY A 55 -17.69 10.97 -16.83
CA GLY A 55 -18.97 10.50 -16.31
C GLY A 55 -19.03 9.00 -16.00
N GLN A 56 -18.01 8.21 -16.37
CA GLN A 56 -17.95 6.81 -15.98
C GLN A 56 -17.65 6.64 -14.48
N THR A 57 -18.32 5.67 -13.88
CA THR A 57 -18.10 5.29 -12.47
C THR A 57 -16.93 4.32 -12.33
N VAL A 58 -16.10 4.53 -11.30
CA VAL A 58 -14.90 3.73 -11.06
C VAL A 58 -14.84 3.24 -9.61
N ALA A 59 -14.74 1.93 -9.42
CA ALA A 59 -14.47 1.36 -8.11
C ALA A 59 -12.96 1.41 -7.80
N VAL A 60 -12.59 2.07 -6.70
CA VAL A 60 -11.21 2.11 -6.20
C VAL A 60 -11.09 1.09 -5.07
N GLY A 61 -10.44 -0.04 -5.36
CA GLY A 61 -10.16 -1.08 -4.38
C GLY A 61 -9.08 -0.64 -3.38
N VAL A 62 -9.38 -0.71 -2.10
CA VAL A 62 -8.46 -0.33 -1.02
C VAL A 62 -8.23 -1.53 -0.10
N GLY A 63 -7.02 -2.10 -0.16
CA GLY A 63 -6.61 -3.23 0.67
C GLY A 63 -6.14 -2.81 2.07
N SER A 64 -6.26 -3.72 3.04
CA SER A 64 -5.93 -3.49 4.46
C SER A 64 -4.47 -3.79 4.83
N ARG A 65 -3.67 -4.36 3.92
CA ARG A 65 -2.35 -4.91 4.25
C ARG A 65 -1.23 -3.89 4.08
N GLY A 66 -0.74 -3.35 5.19
CA GLY A 66 0.64 -2.85 5.35
C GLY A 66 1.13 -1.76 4.40
N ILE A 67 0.25 -1.05 3.69
CA ILE A 67 0.65 0.05 2.80
C ILE A 67 0.89 1.30 3.66
N ALA A 68 2.13 1.79 3.66
CA ALA A 68 2.47 3.06 4.29
C ALA A 68 1.69 4.21 3.61
N ASN A 69 1.22 5.18 4.40
CA ASN A 69 0.51 6.37 3.92
C ASN A 69 -0.78 6.08 3.13
N LEU A 70 -1.46 4.95 3.41
CA LEU A 70 -2.67 4.53 2.70
C LEU A 70 -3.73 5.65 2.56
N PRO A 71 -4.08 6.44 3.60
CA PRO A 71 -5.07 7.51 3.44
C PRO A 71 -4.66 8.56 2.39
N LEU A 72 -3.37 8.90 2.31
CA LEU A 72 -2.84 9.87 1.37
C LEU A 72 -2.87 9.33 -0.08
N LEU A 73 -2.46 8.07 -0.27
CA LEU A 73 -2.49 7.38 -1.55
C LEU A 73 -3.91 7.28 -2.11
N VAL A 74 -4.87 6.90 -1.25
CA VAL A 74 -6.28 6.79 -1.63
C VAL A 74 -6.84 8.16 -2.00
N LYS A 75 -6.56 9.19 -1.21
CA LYS A 75 -7.00 10.55 -1.50
C LYS A 75 -6.47 11.04 -2.85
N ALA A 76 -5.15 10.94 -3.09
CA ALA A 76 -4.53 11.38 -4.33
C ALA A 76 -5.07 10.64 -5.56
N THR A 77 -5.35 9.34 -5.42
CA THR A 77 -5.99 8.54 -6.47
C THR A 77 -7.40 9.06 -6.78
N VAL A 78 -8.24 9.23 -5.75
CA VAL A 78 -9.62 9.70 -5.91
C VAL A 78 -9.67 11.12 -6.50
N ASP A 79 -8.81 12.02 -6.03
CA ASP A 79 -8.74 13.39 -6.56
C ASP A 79 -8.34 13.37 -8.05
N THR A 80 -7.31 12.61 -8.42
CA THR A 80 -6.85 12.51 -9.82
C THR A 80 -7.94 11.93 -10.74
N LEU A 81 -8.69 10.92 -10.28
CA LEU A 81 -9.80 10.36 -11.04
C LEU A 81 -10.94 11.38 -11.23
N ARG A 82 -11.25 12.18 -10.21
CA ARG A 82 -12.22 13.28 -10.32
C ARG A 82 -11.75 14.38 -11.25
N GLU A 83 -10.45 14.71 -11.24
CA GLU A 83 -9.86 15.72 -12.14
C GLU A 83 -10.09 15.38 -13.63
N VAL A 84 -10.05 14.09 -13.99
CA VAL A 84 -10.31 13.62 -15.37
C VAL A 84 -11.80 13.36 -15.65
N GLY A 85 -12.69 13.77 -14.73
CA GLY A 85 -14.14 13.72 -14.91
C GLY A 85 -14.78 12.37 -14.61
N LEU A 86 -14.10 11.47 -13.90
CA LEU A 86 -14.68 10.18 -13.48
C LEU A 86 -15.40 10.31 -12.14
N GLU A 87 -16.26 9.34 -11.84
CA GLU A 87 -17.03 9.26 -10.60
C GLU A 87 -16.51 8.11 -9.71
N PRO A 88 -15.43 8.32 -8.93
CA PRO A 88 -14.82 7.26 -8.13
C PRO A 88 -15.57 7.01 -6.81
N TYR A 89 -15.61 5.75 -6.40
CA TYR A 89 -16.04 5.32 -5.06
C TYR A 89 -15.11 4.24 -4.50
N VAL A 90 -14.92 4.24 -3.18
CA VAL A 90 -13.99 3.33 -2.50
C VAL A 90 -14.71 2.03 -2.14
N VAL A 91 -14.04 0.89 -2.39
CA VAL A 91 -14.51 -0.44 -1.98
C VAL A 91 -13.41 -1.18 -1.22
N PRO A 92 -13.75 -2.03 -0.24
CA PRO A 92 -12.79 -2.94 0.36
C PRO A 92 -12.29 -3.96 -0.68
N ALA A 93 -10.99 -4.28 -0.64
CA ALA A 93 -10.32 -5.22 -1.54
C ALA A 93 -9.72 -6.40 -0.79
#